data_AF-A0A9D4YNG0-F1
#
_entry.id   AF-A0A9D4YNG0-F1
#
_cell.length_a   1.000
_cell.length_b   1.000
_cell.length_c   1.000
_cell.angle_alpha   90.00
_cell.angle_beta   90.00
_cell.angle_gamma   90.00
#
_symmetry.space_group_name_H-M   'P 1'
#
loop_
_entity.id
_entity.type
_entity.pdbx_description
1 polymer ?
#
loop_
_entity_poly.entity_id
_entity_poly.type
_entity_poly.pdbx_seq_one_letter_code
_entity_poly.pdbx_strand_id
1 'polypeptide(L)'
;MSALSIFFLILFCFLFSYGAATHKIISLPDQPPVNLSQYSGYITVDVNHQRNLFYYFVEAEVDPSSKPVILCLHGGPGCSAVGETAFTQHGPFLVNPKGLVKNPFSWNREANMIYLDSPVGVGFSHSANTSDYIFLNDEFAD
;
A
#
# COMPACT_ATOMS: atom_id res chain seq x y z
N MET A 1 -30.76 -18.84 20.04
CA MET A 1 -30.35 -17.52 19.52
C MET A 1 -31.57 -16.90 18.87
N SER A 2 -31.97 -15.68 19.23
CA SER A 2 -33.20 -15.07 18.72
C SER A 2 -32.98 -14.55 17.29
N ALA A 3 -34.06 -14.45 16.50
CA ALA A 3 -34.02 -13.92 15.13
C ALA A 3 -33.42 -12.50 15.07
N LEU A 4 -33.59 -11.72 16.15
CA LEU A 4 -33.02 -10.39 16.30
C LEU A 4 -31.48 -10.43 16.39
N SER A 5 -30.90 -11.40 17.12
CA SER A 5 -29.45 -11.56 17.20
C SER A 5 -28.82 -11.95 15.87
N ILE A 6 -29.52 -12.75 15.05
CA ILE A 6 -29.04 -13.14 13.71
C ILE A 6 -29.07 -11.95 12.75
N PHE A 7 -30.11 -11.12 12.80
CA PHE A 7 -30.21 -9.89 12.00
C PHE A 7 -29.09 -8.90 12.32
N PHE A 8 -28.78 -8.69 13.60
CA PHE A 8 -27.66 -7.84 14.02
C PHE A 8 -26.30 -8.39 13.57
N LEU A 9 -26.09 -9.70 13.64
CA LEU A 9 -24.88 -10.36 13.12
C LEU A 9 -24.73 -10.20 11.60
N ILE A 10 -25.82 -10.40 10.85
CA ILE A 10 -25.83 -10.23 9.40
C ILE A 10 -25.56 -8.77 9.02
N LEU A 11 -26.23 -7.82 9.67
CA LEU A 11 -26.02 -6.39 9.43
C LEU A 11 -24.58 -5.96 9.77
N PHE A 12 -24.02 -6.48 10.86
CA PHE A 12 -22.64 -6.23 11.24
C PHE A 12 -21.65 -6.79 10.21
N CYS A 13 -21.88 -8.01 9.69
CA CYS A 13 -21.09 -8.59 8.61
C CYS A 13 -21.18 -7.76 7.31
N PHE A 14 -22.36 -7.27 6.94
CA PHE A 14 -22.54 -6.44 5.74
C PHE A 14 -21.84 -5.07 5.86
N LEU A 15 -21.89 -4.43 7.03
CA LEU A 15 -21.21 -3.16 7.27
C LEU A 15 -19.67 -3.32 7.28
N PHE A 16 -19.15 -4.39 7.88
CA PHE A 16 -17.70 -4.67 7.87
C PHE A 16 -17.18 -5.02 6.46
N SER A 17 -17.97 -5.74 5.67
CA SER A 17 -17.64 -6.09 4.28
C SER A 17 -17.50 -4.86 3.37
N TYR A 18 -18.24 -3.78 3.63
CA TYR A 18 -18.25 -2.61 2.75
C TYR A 18 -16.96 -1.78 2.86
N GLY A 19 -16.31 -1.78 4.03
CA GLY A 19 -15.09 -1.02 4.28
C GLY A 19 -13.80 -1.71 3.81
N ALA A 20 -13.76 -3.05 3.78
CA ALA A 20 -12.54 -3.80 3.47
C ALA A 20 -12.20 -3.89 1.95
N ALA A 21 -13.16 -3.60 1.07
CA ALA A 21 -13.02 -3.79 -0.37
C ALA A 21 -12.40 -2.60 -1.12
N THR A 22 -12.25 -1.43 -0.49
CA THR A 22 -12.03 -0.16 -1.21
C THR A 22 -10.65 -0.02 -1.84
N HIS A 23 -9.62 -0.68 -1.29
CA HIS A 23 -8.24 -0.50 -1.72
C HIS A 23 -7.67 -1.71 -2.47
N LYS A 24 -8.46 -2.77 -2.71
CA LYS A 24 -7.97 -3.98 -3.38
C LYS A 24 -7.75 -3.71 -4.87
N ILE A 25 -6.53 -3.97 -5.35
CA ILE A 25 -6.20 -3.91 -6.77
C ILE A 25 -6.57 -5.26 -7.39
N ILE A 26 -7.48 -5.23 -8.37
CA ILE A 26 -7.90 -6.44 -9.11
C ILE A 26 -6.82 -6.87 -10.10
N SER A 27 -6.25 -5.93 -10.84
CA SER A 27 -5.13 -6.13 -11.75
C SER A 27 -4.49 -4.79 -12.08
N LEU A 28 -3.17 -4.77 -12.23
CA LEU A 28 -2.45 -3.64 -12.83
C LEU A 28 -2.45 -3.76 -14.36
N PRO A 29 -2.34 -2.64 -15.10
CA PRO A 29 -2.10 -2.66 -16.54
C PRO A 29 -0.85 -3.50 -16.87
N ASP A 30 -0.95 -4.33 -17.90
CA ASP A 30 0.13 -5.21 -18.38
C ASP A 30 0.73 -6.15 -17.30
N GLN A 31 -0.04 -6.45 -16.26
CA GLN A 31 0.34 -7.40 -15.24
C GLN A 31 0.26 -8.85 -15.77
N PRO A 32 1.30 -9.67 -15.55
CA PRO A 32 1.22 -11.09 -15.89
C PRO A 32 0.22 -11.81 -14.96
N PRO A 33 -0.34 -12.95 -15.38
CA PRO A 33 -1.17 -13.77 -14.51
C PRO A 33 -0.39 -14.19 -13.25
N VAL A 34 -0.93 -13.86 -12.09
CA VAL A 34 -0.36 -14.17 -10.77
C VAL A 34 -1.47 -14.43 -9.77
N ASN A 35 -1.16 -15.22 -8.75
CA ASN A 35 -2.02 -15.41 -7.59
C ASN A 35 -1.43 -14.64 -6.41
N LEU A 36 -1.74 -13.34 -6.33
CA LEU A 36 -1.33 -12.46 -5.24
C LEU A 36 -2.42 -11.45 -4.93
N SER A 37 -2.59 -11.11 -3.65
CA SER A 37 -3.41 -9.98 -3.24
C SER A 37 -2.54 -8.74 -3.13
N GLN A 38 -3.02 -7.64 -3.68
CA GLN A 38 -2.37 -6.35 -3.62
C GLN A 38 -3.39 -5.25 -3.41
N TYR A 39 -2.95 -4.18 -2.77
CA TYR A 39 -3.79 -3.08 -2.34
C TYR A 39 -3.03 -1.78 -2.52
N SER A 40 -3.74 -0.70 -2.86
CA SER A 40 -3.18 0.64 -2.81
C SER A 40 -4.23 1.64 -2.39
N GLY A 41 -3.77 2.74 -1.81
CA GLY A 41 -4.64 3.79 -1.35
C GLY A 41 -3.86 4.85 -0.59
N TYR A 42 -4.61 5.66 0.15
CA TYR A 42 -4.07 6.74 0.95
C TYR A 42 -4.33 6.49 2.43
N ILE A 43 -3.35 6.85 3.25
CA ILE A 43 -3.47 6.95 4.70
C ILE A 43 -3.40 8.44 5.06
N THR A 44 -4.48 8.98 5.61
CA THR A 44 -4.50 10.36 6.10
C THR A 44 -3.79 10.44 7.44
N VAL A 45 -2.67 11.14 7.50
CA VAL A 45 -1.84 11.33 8.71
C VAL A 45 -2.07 12.68 9.38
N ASP A 46 -2.65 13.65 8.68
CA ASP A 46 -3.15 14.91 9.24
C ASP A 46 -4.47 15.29 8.57
N VAL A 47 -5.56 15.25 9.33
CA VAL A 47 -6.90 15.54 8.80
C VAL A 47 -7.10 17.03 8.50
N ASN A 48 -6.45 17.92 9.26
CA ASN A 48 -6.62 19.36 9.11
C ASN A 48 -5.94 19.86 7.84
N HIS A 49 -4.72 19.37 7.58
CA HIS A 49 -3.99 19.70 6.35
C HIS A 49 -4.34 18.75 5.19
N GLN A 50 -5.15 17.71 5.44
CA GLN A 50 -5.42 16.62 4.50
C GLN A 50 -4.13 15.99 3.95
N ARG A 51 -3.19 15.72 4.86
CA ARG A 51 -1.90 15.10 4.58
C ARG A 51 -2.11 13.61 4.38
N ASN A 52 -1.96 13.14 3.15
CA ASN A 52 -2.25 11.79 2.69
C ASN A 52 -0.99 11.12 2.16
N LEU A 53 -0.57 10.02 2.79
CA LEU A 53 0.53 9.19 2.32
C LEU A 53 0.00 8.06 1.45
N PHE A 54 0.55 7.91 0.25
CA PHE A 54 0.22 6.82 -0.65
C PHE A 54 0.98 5.56 -0.27
N TYR A 55 0.27 4.44 -0.27
CA TYR A 55 0.87 3.13 -0.03
C TYR A 55 0.55 2.14 -1.14
N TYR A 56 1.45 1.19 -1.32
CA TYR A 56 1.24 -0.03 -2.08
C TYR A 56 1.57 -1.23 -1.17
N PHE A 57 0.57 -2.07 -0.92
CA PHE A 57 0.67 -3.24 -0.06
C PHE A 57 0.51 -4.51 -0.88
N VAL A 58 1.38 -5.49 -0.64
CA VAL A 58 1.37 -6.79 -1.32
C VAL A 58 1.49 -7.88 -0.27
N GLU A 59 0.52 -8.79 -0.26
CA GLU A 59 0.55 -9.94 0.64
C GLU A 59 1.69 -10.91 0.28
N ALA A 60 2.09 -11.70 1.28
CA ALA A 60 3.06 -12.76 1.05
C ALA A 60 2.50 -13.79 0.04
N GLU A 61 3.34 -14.39 -0.80
CA GLU A 61 2.86 -15.35 -1.81
C GLU A 61 2.26 -16.62 -1.19
N VAL A 62 2.74 -17.01 0.00
CA VAL A 62 2.33 -18.25 0.69
C VAL A 62 1.98 -17.93 2.13
N ASP A 63 0.76 -18.30 2.52
CA ASP A 63 0.20 -18.11 3.86
C ASP A 63 0.45 -16.70 4.43
N PRO A 64 -0.11 -15.63 3.82
CA PRO A 64 0.05 -14.25 4.27
C PRO A 64 -0.18 -14.07 5.77
N SER A 65 -1.12 -14.83 6.34
CA SER A 65 -1.53 -14.71 7.73
C SER A 65 -0.46 -15.10 8.75
N SER A 66 0.50 -15.96 8.38
CA SER A 66 1.60 -16.37 9.26
C SER A 66 2.91 -15.61 9.02
N LYS A 67 2.96 -14.77 7.97
CA LYS A 67 4.18 -14.06 7.55
C LYS A 67 4.28 -12.67 8.21
N PRO A 68 5.51 -12.18 8.46
CA PRO A 68 5.70 -10.85 9.03
C PRO A 68 5.22 -9.75 8.07
N VAL A 69 4.92 -8.57 8.62
CA VAL A 69 4.69 -7.36 7.84
C VAL A 69 5.97 -6.53 7.86
N ILE A 70 6.44 -6.13 6.67
CA ILE A 70 7.62 -5.28 6.51
C ILE A 70 7.18 -3.97 5.89
N LEU A 71 7.50 -2.86 6.57
CA LEU A 71 7.38 -1.51 6.03
C LEU A 71 8.69 -1.14 5.33
N CYS A 72 8.61 -0.88 4.03
CA CYS A 72 9.70 -0.39 3.21
C CYS A 72 9.54 1.11 2.97
N LEU A 73 10.53 1.85 3.47
CA LEU A 73 10.72 3.27 3.23
C LEU A 73 11.94 3.43 2.33
N HIS A 74 11.84 4.28 1.32
CA HIS A 74 13.03 4.70 0.58
C HIS A 74 13.69 5.86 1.33
N GLY A 75 15.02 5.84 1.38
CA GLY A 75 15.80 6.91 2.03
C GLY A 75 15.96 8.14 1.15
N GLY A 76 16.58 9.18 1.70
CA GLY A 76 16.76 10.47 1.02
C GLY A 76 15.46 11.27 0.89
N PRO A 77 15.50 12.61 0.93
CA PRO A 77 14.29 13.38 0.72
C PRO A 77 13.87 13.30 -0.76
N GLY A 78 12.65 12.85 -1.02
CA GLY A 78 12.04 12.97 -2.36
C GLY A 78 11.86 11.66 -3.15
N CYS A 79 12.50 10.56 -2.77
CA CYS A 79 12.47 9.31 -3.55
C CYS A 79 11.29 8.41 -3.17
N SER A 80 10.59 7.89 -4.17
CA SER A 80 9.38 7.07 -3.97
C SER A 80 9.72 5.62 -3.68
N ALA A 81 9.29 5.11 -2.53
CA ALA A 81 9.42 3.68 -2.21
C ALA A 81 8.57 2.81 -3.14
N VAL A 82 7.42 3.32 -3.58
CA VAL A 82 6.59 2.59 -4.54
C VAL A 82 7.31 2.51 -5.89
N GLY A 83 7.69 3.65 -6.45
CA GLY A 83 8.34 3.72 -7.77
C GLY A 83 9.69 3.01 -7.79
N GLU A 84 10.60 3.37 -6.89
CA GLU A 84 11.99 2.89 -6.93
C GLU A 84 12.12 1.51 -6.30
N THR A 85 11.49 1.25 -5.15
CA THR A 85 11.71 -0.02 -4.45
C THR A 85 10.73 -1.10 -4.89
N ALA A 86 9.43 -0.82 -4.94
CA ALA A 86 8.43 -1.83 -5.28
C ALA A 86 8.52 -2.29 -6.75
N PHE A 87 8.76 -1.37 -7.68
CA PHE A 87 8.71 -1.66 -9.11
C PHE A 87 10.07 -1.77 -9.82
N THR A 88 11.19 -1.49 -9.15
CA THR A 88 12.53 -1.66 -9.75
C THR A 88 13.50 -2.52 -8.95
N GLN A 89 13.24 -2.77 -7.67
CA GLN A 89 14.13 -3.56 -6.82
C GLN A 89 13.50 -4.90 -6.43
N HIS A 90 12.75 -4.93 -5.34
CA HIS A 90 12.40 -6.18 -4.66
C HIS A 90 10.90 -6.35 -4.38
N GLY A 91 10.04 -5.59 -5.06
CA GLY A 91 8.60 -5.86 -5.07
C GLY A 91 8.21 -6.95 -6.08
N PRO A 92 6.90 -7.27 -6.15
CA PRO A 92 6.39 -8.45 -6.86
C PRO A 92 6.58 -8.37 -8.38
N PHE A 93 6.75 -7.17 -8.91
CA PHE A 93 6.87 -6.92 -10.34
C PHE A 93 8.06 -6.01 -10.64
N LEU A 94 8.71 -6.24 -11.78
CA LEU A 94 9.66 -5.31 -12.37
C LEU A 94 9.05 -4.69 -13.62
N VAL A 95 9.37 -3.42 -13.87
CA VAL A 95 8.94 -2.70 -15.07
C VAL A 95 9.90 -2.97 -16.23
N ASN A 96 9.35 -3.21 -17.42
CA ASN A 96 10.10 -3.28 -18.67
C ASN A 96 9.36 -2.49 -19.78
N PRO A 97 9.95 -2.34 -20.99
CA PRO A 97 9.31 -1.58 -22.07
C PRO A 97 7.96 -2.12 -22.57
N LYS A 98 7.59 -3.35 -22.19
CA LYS A 98 6.35 -4.03 -22.58
C LYS A 98 5.33 -4.12 -21.43
N GLY A 99 5.63 -3.58 -20.25
CA GLY A 99 4.76 -3.62 -19.08
C GLY A 99 5.43 -4.27 -17.87
N LEU A 100 4.65 -5.04 -17.09
CA LEU A 100 5.13 -5.65 -15.85
C LEU A 100 5.59 -7.09 -16.10
N VAL A 101 6.65 -7.49 -15.41
CA VAL A 101 7.08 -8.89 -15.33
C VAL A 101 7.20 -9.32 -13.88
N LYS A 102 6.83 -10.57 -13.57
CA LYS A 102 6.95 -11.10 -12.21
C LYS A 102 8.42 -11.09 -11.79
N ASN A 103 8.71 -10.58 -10.59
CA ASN A 103 10.03 -10.63 -9.99
C ASN A 103 10.25 -11.98 -9.30
N PRO A 104 11.15 -12.85 -9.80
CA PRO A 104 11.41 -14.14 -9.15
C PRO A 104 12.09 -14.00 -7.78
N PHE A 105 12.67 -12.83 -7.47
CA PHE A 105 13.38 -12.55 -6.21
C PHE A 105 12.65 -11.54 -5.34
N SER A 106 11.33 -11.39 -5.53
CA SER A 106 10.53 -10.49 -4.70
C SER A 106 10.60 -10.84 -3.22
N TRP A 107 10.67 -9.83 -2.35
CA TRP A 107 10.63 -10.01 -0.91
C TRP A 107 9.26 -10.47 -0.42
N ASN A 108 8.18 -10.24 -1.19
CA ASN A 108 6.86 -10.75 -0.84
C ASN A 108 6.75 -12.28 -0.90
N ARG A 109 7.81 -13.00 -1.27
CA ARG A 109 7.90 -14.45 -1.09
C ARG A 109 7.95 -14.86 0.39
N GLU A 110 8.45 -13.98 1.26
CA GLU A 110 8.68 -14.28 2.69
C GLU A 110 8.01 -13.31 3.66
N ALA A 111 7.39 -12.24 3.17
CA ALA A 111 6.74 -11.24 4.01
C ALA A 111 5.56 -10.56 3.30
N ASN A 112 4.68 -9.96 4.08
CA ASN A 112 3.71 -8.99 3.61
C ASN A 112 4.41 -7.64 3.49
N MET A 113 4.44 -7.05 2.30
CA MET A 113 5.27 -5.88 1.99
C MET A 113 4.42 -4.62 1.88
N ILE A 114 4.71 -3.60 2.68
CA ILE A 114 4.13 -2.26 2.56
C ILE A 114 5.21 -1.32 2.01
N TYR A 115 4.97 -0.73 0.84
CA TYR A 115 5.78 0.35 0.30
C TYR A 115 5.04 1.66 0.54
N LEU A 116 5.70 2.61 1.19
CA LEU A 116 5.08 3.89 1.58
C LEU A 116 5.86 5.04 0.96
N ASP A 117 5.17 5.88 0.20
CA ASP A 117 5.73 7.14 -0.27
C ASP A 117 5.69 8.16 0.86
N SER A 118 6.86 8.47 1.42
CA SER A 118 7.01 9.39 2.53
C SER A 118 8.25 10.26 2.33
N PRO A 119 8.20 11.55 2.69
CA PRO A 119 7.05 12.28 3.25
C PRO A 119 6.03 12.73 2.18
N VAL A 120 5.10 13.63 2.55
CA VAL A 120 4.21 14.28 1.56
C VAL A 120 5.02 15.02 0.49
N GLY A 121 4.53 14.95 -0.75
CA GLY A 121 5.23 15.43 -1.94
C GLY A 121 6.06 14.36 -2.64
N VAL A 122 6.32 13.22 -1.99
CA VAL A 122 6.97 12.06 -2.61
C VAL A 122 5.95 11.22 -3.37
N GLY A 123 6.26 10.87 -4.61
CA GLY A 123 5.44 9.96 -5.42
C GLY A 123 3.99 10.45 -5.55
N PHE A 124 3.04 9.66 -5.05
CA PHE A 124 1.62 10.02 -5.06
C PHE A 124 1.14 10.69 -3.75
N SER A 125 1.98 10.78 -2.72
CA SER A 125 1.64 11.39 -1.43
C SER A 125 1.46 12.91 -1.54
N HIS A 126 0.39 13.43 -0.94
CA HIS A 126 -0.02 14.83 -1.11
C HIS A 126 -0.63 15.44 0.17
N SER A 127 -0.67 16.76 0.22
CA SER A 127 -1.39 17.58 1.21
C SER A 127 -2.18 18.67 0.49
N ALA A 128 -3.31 19.07 1.08
CA ALA A 128 -4.06 20.24 0.64
C ALA A 128 -3.41 21.55 1.10
N ASN A 129 -2.53 21.50 2.11
CA ASN A 129 -1.79 22.66 2.60
C ASN A 129 -0.41 22.75 1.93
N THR A 130 -0.16 23.83 1.20
CA THR A 130 1.12 24.04 0.50
C THR A 130 2.31 24.24 1.43
N SER A 131 2.09 24.61 2.70
CA SER A 131 3.19 24.73 3.66
C SER A 131 3.86 23.41 4.00
N ASP A 132 3.15 22.29 3.83
CA ASP A 132 3.67 20.95 4.15
C ASP A 132 4.77 20.49 3.18
N TYR A 133 4.90 21.14 2.02
CA TYR A 133 5.91 20.80 1.01
C TYR A 133 7.22 21.57 1.21
N ILE A 134 7.28 22.49 2.18
CA ILE A 134 8.42 23.42 2.37
C ILE A 134 9.52 22.78 3.26
N PHE A 135 9.18 21.75 4.03
CA PHE A 135 10.06 21.14 5.04
C PHE A 135 10.46 19.70 4.70
N LEU A 136 11.12 19.46 3.57
CA LEU A 136 11.82 18.18 3.36
C LEU A 136 13.18 18.20 4.08
N ASN A 137 13.17 18.34 5.42
CA ASN A 137 14.35 18.35 6.27
C ASN A 137 14.40 17.08 7.17
N ASP A 138 15.51 16.91 7.88
CA ASP A 138 15.80 15.72 8.70
C ASP A 138 14.86 15.56 9.91
N GLU A 139 14.04 16.57 10.24
CA GLU A 139 13.00 16.54 11.29
C GLU A 139 11.87 15.55 10.99
N PHE A 140 11.77 15.01 9.77
CA PHE A 140 10.72 14.03 9.43
C PHE A 140 10.83 12.69 10.18
N ALA A 141 11.97 12.39 10.81
CA ALA A 141 12.21 11.15 11.54
C ALA A 141 12.11 11.27 13.07
N ASP A 142 11.96 12.50 13.60
CA ASP A 142 11.90 12.81 15.04
C ASP A 142 10.46 13.14 15.49
#